data_AF-A0A820IIK2-F1
#
_entry.id   AF-A0A820IIK2-F1
#
_cell.length_a   1.000
_cell.length_b   1.000
_cell.length_c   1.000
_cell.angle_alpha   90.00
_cell.angle_beta   90.00
_cell.angle_gamma   90.00
#
_symmetry.space_group_name_H-M   'P 1'
#
loop_
_entity.id
_entity.type
_entity.pdbx_description
1 polymer ?
#
loop_
_entity_poly.entity_id
_entity_poly.type
_entity_poly.pdbx_seq_one_letter_code
_entity_poly.pdbx_strand_id
1 'polypeptide(L)'
;KQCYISFLAYIRFEFNQIHPGDTVDCCLDPQLNRLKPYTDDTKRPIKELLEFPPREINLPHTFYRNLLYIYPLTVNLSNLTTRGSTSARNIAVKIQLMGGEEEIFSLALIYGKSSGLEMIKEIYLPVVYHSKSPSFYDEVKIRLPAVIDENHHLFFTFSHISCQPKENAPVEIPIGYTWLPLLNNNQLIHGDFNLPVACERPPHNYSLVPPT
;
A
#
# COMPACT_ATOMS: atom_id res chain seq x y z
N LYS A 1 0.78 10.39 32.92
CA LYS A 1 1.36 11.54 32.19
C LYS A 1 1.36 11.20 30.71
N GLN A 2 0.41 11.71 29.93
CA GLN A 2 0.35 11.54 28.47
C GLN A 2 1.36 12.50 27.85
N CYS A 3 2.35 11.95 27.14
CA CYS A 3 3.25 12.75 26.32
C CYS A 3 2.62 12.84 24.94
N TYR A 4 2.01 13.99 24.62
CA TYR A 4 1.59 14.29 23.26
C TYR A 4 2.83 14.73 22.50
N ILE A 5 3.39 13.85 21.67
CA ILE A 5 4.38 14.28 20.69
C ILE A 5 3.61 14.86 19.51
N SER A 6 3.24 16.14 19.63
CA SER A 6 2.71 16.93 18.53
C SER A 6 3.87 17.31 17.62
N PHE A 7 4.05 16.60 16.51
CA PHE A 7 4.91 17.06 15.43
C PHE A 7 4.18 18.18 14.69
N LEU A 8 4.67 19.42 14.79
CA LEU A 8 4.33 20.48 13.87
C LEU A 8 4.97 20.14 12.51
N ALA A 9 4.22 19.46 11.65
CA ALA A 9 4.60 19.29 10.25
C ALA A 9 4.11 20.53 9.47
N TYR A 10 5.03 21.43 9.14
CA TYR A 10 4.74 22.50 8.19
C TYR A 10 4.77 21.90 6.78
N ILE A 11 3.60 21.78 6.15
CA ILE A 11 3.53 21.43 4.74
C ILE A 11 3.63 22.73 3.94
N ARG A 12 4.80 22.96 3.34
CA ARG A 12 5.02 24.09 2.44
C ARG A 12 4.66 23.66 1.02
N PHE A 13 3.52 24.14 0.54
CA PHE A 13 3.15 24.01 -0.86
C PHE A 13 3.74 25.20 -1.63
N GLU A 14 4.78 24.96 -2.42
CA GLU A 14 5.31 25.95 -3.36
C GLU A 14 4.68 25.71 -4.72
N PHE A 15 3.82 26.63 -5.14
CA PHE A 15 3.27 26.64 -6.49
C PHE A 15 4.16 27.53 -7.34
N ASN A 16 4.99 26.91 -8.17
CA ASN A 16 5.69 27.64 -9.23
C ASN A 16 4.81 27.58 -10.47
N GLN A 17 4.27 28.73 -10.87
CA GLN A 17 3.54 28.84 -12.13
C GLN A 17 4.53 28.65 -13.28
N ILE A 18 4.37 27.59 -14.05
CA ILE A 18 5.16 27.33 -15.25
C ILE A 18 4.60 28.24 -16.36
N HIS A 19 5.45 29.08 -16.95
CA HIS A 19 5.06 29.98 -18.02
C HIS A 19 5.14 29.29 -19.39
N PRO A 20 4.35 29.73 -20.39
CA PRO A 20 4.48 29.23 -21.75
C PRO A 20 5.91 29.46 -22.29
N GLY A 21 6.66 28.39 -22.53
CA GLY A 21 8.05 28.42 -22.97
C GLY A 21 9.07 27.90 -21.95
N ASP A 22 8.67 27.71 -20.69
CA ASP A 22 9.52 27.07 -19.68
C ASP A 22 9.70 25.58 -19.99
N THR A 23 10.95 25.13 -20.10
CA THR A 23 11.26 23.70 -20.23
C THR A 23 11.26 23.06 -18.85
N VAL A 24 10.21 22.30 -18.55
CA VAL A 24 10.18 21.42 -17.39
C VAL A 24 10.95 20.15 -17.74
N ASP A 25 12.02 19.89 -16.99
CA ASP A 25 12.97 18.82 -17.26
C ASP A 25 12.87 17.74 -16.17
N CYS A 26 13.30 16.52 -16.47
CA CYS A 26 13.27 15.37 -15.57
C CYS A 26 11.84 14.99 -15.16
N CYS A 27 10.90 15.00 -16.12
CA CYS A 27 9.51 14.65 -15.90
C CYS A 27 9.26 13.13 -16.04
N LEU A 28 8.42 12.61 -15.16
CA LEU A 28 7.87 11.26 -15.22
C LEU A 28 6.36 11.34 -15.47
N ASP A 29 5.87 10.49 -16.37
CA ASP A 29 4.43 10.32 -16.56
C ASP A 29 3.78 9.65 -15.32
N PRO A 30 2.44 9.55 -15.24
CA PRO A 30 1.79 8.94 -14.08
C PRO A 30 2.02 7.41 -13.94
N GLN A 31 2.76 6.79 -14.87
CA GLN A 31 3.21 5.41 -14.83
C GLN A 31 4.71 5.28 -14.48
N LEU A 32 5.39 6.40 -14.23
CA LEU A 32 6.83 6.52 -13.95
C LEU A 32 7.74 6.31 -15.17
N ASN A 33 7.22 6.45 -16.39
CA ASN A 33 8.05 6.49 -17.59
C ASN A 33 8.68 7.87 -17.77
N ARG A 34 9.93 7.90 -18.25
CA ARG A 34 10.66 9.15 -18.53
C ARG A 34 10.09 9.87 -19.75
N LEU A 35 9.71 11.13 -19.58
CA LEU A 35 9.34 12.01 -20.68
C LEU A 35 10.60 12.65 -21.30
N LYS A 36 10.59 12.86 -22.61
CA LYS A 36 11.72 13.48 -23.32
C LYS A 36 11.48 15.01 -23.42
N PRO A 37 12.48 15.85 -23.12
CA PRO A 37 13.84 15.51 -22.67
C PRO A 37 13.90 15.11 -21.18
N TYR A 38 14.80 14.19 -20.86
CA TYR A 38 15.12 13.79 -19.48
C TYR A 38 16.62 13.94 -19.30
N THR A 39 17.08 15.08 -18.78
CA THR A 39 18.51 15.42 -18.84
C THR A 39 19.36 14.80 -17.75
N ASP A 40 18.79 14.44 -16.59
CA ASP A 40 19.56 14.04 -15.42
C ASP A 40 18.77 13.13 -14.47
N ASP A 41 19.40 12.05 -14.00
CA ASP A 41 18.86 11.11 -13.01
C ASP A 41 19.13 11.54 -11.55
N THR A 42 19.97 12.56 -11.34
CA THR A 42 20.34 13.04 -10.00
C THR A 42 19.38 14.10 -9.46
N LYS A 43 18.61 14.76 -10.33
CA LYS A 43 17.57 15.71 -9.93
C LYS A 43 16.34 14.95 -9.44
N ARG A 44 15.66 15.50 -8.43
CA ARG A 44 14.36 14.99 -7.99
C ARG A 44 13.37 15.10 -9.17
N PRO A 45 12.77 14.00 -9.64
CA PRO A 45 11.90 14.04 -10.80
C PRO A 45 10.59 14.76 -10.48
N ILE A 46 10.03 15.43 -11.50
CA ILE A 46 8.70 16.01 -11.47
C ILE A 46 7.73 14.93 -11.98
N LYS A 47 6.71 14.58 -11.20
CA LYS A 47 5.75 13.55 -11.57
C LYS A 47 4.47 14.20 -12.05
N GLU A 48 4.04 13.84 -13.25
CA GLU A 48 2.72 14.22 -13.74
C GLU A 48 1.63 13.57 -12.88
N LEU A 49 0.60 14.34 -12.59
CA LEU A 49 -0.60 13.83 -11.93
C LEU A 49 -1.46 13.13 -12.98
N LEU A 50 -1.98 11.94 -12.64
CA LEU A 50 -3.00 11.33 -13.47
C LEU A 50 -4.30 12.13 -13.33
N GLU A 51 -4.74 12.77 -14.41
CA GLU A 51 -6.05 13.39 -14.45
C GLU A 51 -7.15 12.33 -14.57
N PHE A 52 -8.18 12.46 -13.71
CA PHE A 52 -9.45 11.75 -13.89
C PHE A 52 -10.38 12.65 -14.67
N PRO A 53 -10.68 12.33 -15.94
CA PRO A 53 -11.50 13.21 -16.75
C PRO A 53 -12.93 13.24 -16.18
N PRO A 54 -13.56 14.42 -16.08
CA PRO A 54 -14.92 14.54 -15.53
C PRO A 54 -16.00 13.89 -16.41
N ARG A 55 -15.63 13.48 -17.62
CA ARG A 55 -16.47 12.76 -18.60
C ARG A 55 -15.59 11.76 -19.33
N GLU A 56 -16.16 10.64 -19.78
CA GLU A 56 -15.46 9.69 -20.62
C GLU A 56 -14.96 10.37 -21.90
N ILE A 57 -13.64 10.37 -22.09
CA ILE A 57 -13.00 10.86 -23.30
C ILE A 57 -12.69 9.64 -24.16
N ASN A 58 -13.36 9.52 -25.31
CA ASN A 58 -13.13 8.47 -26.30
C ASN A 58 -11.83 8.74 -27.09
N LEU A 59 -10.68 8.73 -26.41
CA LEU A 59 -9.38 8.64 -27.06
C LEU A 59 -9.00 7.17 -27.22
N PRO A 60 -8.44 6.74 -28.36
CA PRO A 60 -7.85 5.42 -28.46
C PRO A 60 -6.75 5.32 -27.41
N HIS A 61 -6.91 4.40 -26.45
CA HIS A 61 -5.84 4.07 -25.52
C HIS A 61 -4.68 3.47 -26.32
N THR A 62 -3.64 4.27 -26.59
CA THR A 62 -2.41 3.81 -27.24
C THR A 62 -1.48 3.08 -26.28
N PHE A 63 -1.81 3.07 -24.98
CA PHE A 63 -1.04 2.45 -23.92
C PHE A 63 -1.94 1.64 -22.98
N TYR A 64 -1.56 0.39 -22.70
CA TYR A 64 -2.24 -0.47 -21.75
C TYR A 64 -1.95 -0.03 -20.32
N ARG A 65 -2.99 0.13 -19.49
CA ARG A 65 -2.87 0.51 -18.08
C ARG A 65 -3.73 -0.40 -17.22
N ASN A 66 -3.08 -1.32 -16.50
CA ASN A 66 -3.75 -2.22 -15.56
C ASN A 66 -3.38 -1.79 -14.13
N LEU A 67 -4.25 -0.98 -13.51
CA LEU A 67 -4.02 -0.45 -12.18
C LEU A 67 -5.10 -0.96 -11.22
N LEU A 68 -4.66 -1.35 -10.03
CA LEU A 68 -5.51 -1.63 -8.89
C LEU A 68 -5.29 -0.55 -7.84
N TYR A 69 -6.39 0.03 -7.36
CA TYR A 69 -6.39 0.98 -6.25
C TYR A 69 -7.02 0.29 -5.04
N ILE A 70 -6.33 0.35 -3.91
CA ILE A 70 -6.79 -0.20 -2.64
C ILE A 70 -6.93 0.94 -1.65
N TYR A 71 -8.08 0.98 -0.98
CA TYR A 71 -8.37 1.94 0.08
C TYR A 71 -8.66 1.16 1.35
N PRO A 72 -7.63 0.85 2.16
CA PRO A 72 -7.85 0.29 3.49
C PRO A 72 -8.70 1.29 4.29
N LEU A 73 -9.82 0.85 4.87
CA LEU A 73 -10.73 1.76 5.57
C LEU A 73 -10.55 1.69 7.08
N THR A 74 -10.75 0.52 7.67
CA THR A 74 -10.65 0.31 9.11
C THR A 74 -10.14 -1.08 9.42
N VAL A 75 -9.57 -1.24 10.60
CA VAL A 75 -9.23 -2.53 11.19
C VAL A 75 -9.86 -2.57 12.57
N ASN A 76 -10.30 -3.74 13.03
CA ASN A 76 -10.80 -3.90 14.40
C ASN A 76 -10.18 -5.14 15.05
N LEU A 77 -9.18 -4.93 15.91
CA LEU A 77 -8.49 -5.99 16.65
C LEU A 77 -8.77 -5.89 18.17
N SER A 78 -9.90 -5.28 18.54
CA SER A 78 -10.27 -5.05 19.94
C SER A 78 -10.37 -6.33 20.77
N ASN A 79 -10.82 -7.42 20.14
CA ASN A 79 -11.03 -8.74 20.74
C ASN A 79 -9.78 -9.63 20.70
N LEU A 80 -8.70 -9.19 20.04
CA LEU A 80 -7.49 -9.99 19.88
C LEU A 80 -6.58 -9.83 21.10
N THR A 81 -6.45 -10.89 21.88
CA THR A 81 -5.45 -11.01 22.94
C THR A 81 -4.19 -11.66 22.38
N THR A 82 -3.07 -10.95 22.40
CA THR A 82 -1.79 -11.50 21.97
C THR A 82 -1.28 -12.53 22.99
N ARG A 83 -0.47 -13.50 22.53
CA ARG A 83 0.25 -14.43 23.43
C ARG A 83 1.15 -13.59 24.35
N GLY A 84 0.77 -13.43 25.61
CA GLY A 84 1.50 -12.57 26.58
C GLY A 84 0.72 -11.38 27.18
N SER A 85 -0.61 -11.35 27.05
CA SER A 85 -1.49 -10.51 27.89
C SER A 85 -1.38 -8.98 27.68
N THR A 86 -0.84 -8.51 26.56
CA THR A 86 -0.92 -7.08 26.20
C THR A 86 -1.76 -6.91 24.95
N SER A 87 -2.89 -6.21 25.08
CA SER A 87 -3.73 -5.90 23.93
C SER A 87 -2.95 -5.08 22.91
N ALA A 88 -2.97 -5.48 21.64
CA ALA A 88 -2.32 -4.76 20.56
C ALA A 88 -3.01 -3.41 20.32
N ARG A 89 -2.28 -2.31 20.50
CA ARG A 89 -2.82 -0.93 20.42
C ARG A 89 -2.02 -0.02 19.50
N ASN A 90 -0.99 -0.52 18.82
CA ASN A 90 -0.24 0.22 17.81
C ASN A 90 -0.18 -0.71 16.62
N ILE A 91 -1.17 -0.62 15.74
CA ILE A 91 -1.35 -1.60 14.67
C ILE A 91 -0.64 -1.07 13.42
N ALA A 92 0.40 -1.79 13.00
CA ALA A 92 0.96 -1.66 11.67
C ALA A 92 0.22 -2.61 10.73
N VAL A 93 -0.11 -2.12 9.55
CA VAL A 93 -0.71 -2.92 8.47
C VAL A 93 0.27 -2.89 7.32
N LYS A 94 0.77 -4.07 6.98
CA LYS A 94 1.63 -4.30 5.82
C LYS A 94 0.81 -4.90 4.70
N ILE A 95 0.91 -4.33 3.50
CA ILE A 95 0.19 -4.77 2.31
C ILE A 95 1.20 -5.21 1.26
N GLN A 96 0.97 -6.38 0.68
CA GLN A 96 1.78 -6.97 -0.39
C GLN A 96 0.88 -7.45 -1.53
N LEU A 97 1.37 -7.31 -2.76
CA LEU A 97 0.85 -8.10 -3.88
C LEU A 97 1.72 -9.35 -4.01
N MET A 98 1.10 -10.51 -3.92
CA MET A 98 1.76 -11.81 -3.95
C MET A 98 1.43 -12.52 -5.26
N GLY A 99 2.41 -13.19 -5.88
CA GLY A 99 2.23 -14.12 -7.01
C GLY A 99 2.31 -15.59 -6.61
N GLY A 100 2.26 -15.86 -5.30
CA GLY A 100 2.45 -17.16 -4.67
C GLY A 100 2.47 -17.01 -3.15
N GLU A 101 2.47 -18.10 -2.41
CA GLU A 101 2.19 -18.07 -0.96
C GLU A 101 3.41 -17.77 -0.08
N GLU A 102 4.61 -17.94 -0.62
CA GLU A 102 5.87 -17.66 0.06
C GLU A 102 6.33 -16.21 -0.14
N GLU A 103 7.14 -15.71 0.80
CA GLU A 103 7.63 -14.32 0.79
C GLU A 103 8.45 -13.98 -0.48
N ILE A 104 9.12 -14.98 -1.06
CA ILE A 104 9.87 -14.83 -2.31
C ILE A 104 8.99 -14.42 -3.49
N PHE A 105 7.68 -14.71 -3.44
CA PHE A 105 6.70 -14.37 -4.49
C PHE A 105 6.08 -12.97 -4.31
N SER A 106 6.56 -12.17 -3.36
CA SER A 106 6.14 -10.78 -3.24
C SER A 106 6.64 -9.95 -4.41
N LEU A 107 5.69 -9.34 -5.13
CA LEU A 107 5.91 -8.62 -6.39
C LEU A 107 6.22 -7.13 -6.14
N ALA A 108 7.27 -6.60 -6.77
CA ALA A 108 7.64 -5.19 -6.70
C ALA A 108 6.76 -4.34 -7.63
N LEU A 109 5.46 -4.27 -7.32
CA LEU A 109 4.42 -3.71 -8.18
C LEU A 109 3.55 -2.65 -7.49
N ILE A 110 3.85 -2.30 -6.24
CA ILE A 110 3.20 -1.20 -5.53
C ILE A 110 3.95 0.09 -5.86
N TYR A 111 3.24 1.15 -6.22
CA TYR A 111 3.87 2.46 -6.44
C TYR A 111 4.40 3.02 -5.12
N GLY A 112 5.69 3.33 -5.08
CA GLY A 112 6.33 3.87 -3.89
C GLY A 112 6.06 5.36 -3.65
N LYS A 113 6.35 5.82 -2.43
CA LYS A 113 6.23 7.23 -2.03
C LYS A 113 7.26 8.10 -2.75
N SER A 114 7.00 9.40 -2.83
CA SER A 114 7.79 10.37 -3.62
C SER A 114 9.30 10.43 -3.33
N SER A 115 9.73 9.94 -2.16
CA SER A 115 11.13 9.98 -1.71
C SER A 115 11.80 8.60 -1.71
N GLY A 116 11.11 7.56 -2.20
CA GLY A 116 11.57 6.17 -2.18
C GLY A 116 11.74 5.58 -3.57
N LEU A 117 11.91 4.26 -3.60
CA LEU A 117 11.89 3.50 -4.84
C LEU A 117 10.57 3.73 -5.58
N GLU A 118 10.63 3.76 -6.90
CA GLU A 118 9.47 3.90 -7.78
C GLU A 118 8.44 2.80 -7.57
N MET A 119 8.93 1.57 -7.43
CA MET A 119 8.13 0.38 -7.19
C MET A 119 8.67 -0.40 -5.99
N ILE A 120 7.77 -0.82 -5.11
CA ILE A 120 8.08 -1.53 -3.87
C ILE A 120 7.28 -2.83 -3.76
N LYS A 121 7.80 -3.77 -2.96
CA LYS A 121 7.19 -5.08 -2.71
C LYS A 121 6.12 -5.06 -1.62
N GLU A 122 6.29 -4.15 -0.67
CA GLU A 122 5.42 -4.01 0.49
C GLU A 122 5.26 -2.54 0.86
N ILE A 123 4.12 -2.20 1.41
CA ILE A 123 3.85 -0.86 1.94
C ILE A 123 3.21 -0.97 3.32
N TYR A 124 3.64 -0.09 4.22
CA TYR A 124 3.04 0.05 5.55
C TYR A 124 2.10 1.25 5.60
N LEU A 125 0.93 1.04 6.18
CA LEU A 125 0.00 2.12 6.50
C LEU A 125 0.46 2.90 7.74
N PRO A 126 0.03 4.16 7.90
CA PRO A 126 0.29 4.94 9.11
C PRO A 126 -0.21 4.24 10.37
N VAL A 127 0.61 4.24 11.43
CA VAL A 127 0.24 3.63 12.72
C VAL A 127 -0.41 4.68 13.61
N VAL A 128 -1.66 4.45 14.00
CA VAL A 128 -2.34 5.28 15.00
C VAL A 128 -1.93 4.82 16.39
N TYR A 129 -1.29 5.71 17.16
CA TYR A 129 -0.81 5.40 18.50
C TYR A 129 -1.96 5.07 19.46
N HIS A 130 -1.79 3.98 20.20
CA HIS A 130 -2.70 3.51 21.23
C HIS A 130 -4.15 3.25 20.73
N SER A 131 -4.34 2.92 19.46
CA SER A 131 -5.60 2.47 18.86
C SER A 131 -5.60 0.98 18.52
N LYS A 132 -6.64 0.26 18.95
CA LYS A 132 -6.91 -1.13 18.55
C LYS A 132 -7.74 -1.24 17.27
N SER A 133 -8.31 -0.12 16.86
CA SER A 133 -9.24 -0.05 15.74
C SER A 133 -8.98 1.21 14.90
N PRO A 134 -7.82 1.28 14.21
CA PRO A 134 -7.48 2.44 13.41
C PRO A 134 -8.40 2.57 12.19
N SER A 135 -8.66 3.81 11.80
CA SER A 135 -9.20 4.18 10.50
C SER A 135 -8.08 4.75 9.64
N PHE A 136 -8.10 4.45 8.35
CA PHE A 136 -7.13 4.90 7.38
C PHE A 136 -7.82 5.71 6.28
N TYR A 137 -7.02 6.56 5.61
CA TYR A 137 -7.47 7.40 4.49
C TYR A 137 -6.49 7.30 3.32
N ASP A 138 -5.61 6.30 3.37
CA ASP A 138 -4.54 6.09 2.42
C ASP A 138 -5.07 5.39 1.16
N GLU A 139 -4.47 5.74 0.02
CA GLU A 139 -4.65 5.07 -1.25
C GLU A 139 -3.37 4.31 -1.59
N VAL A 140 -3.50 3.02 -1.88
CA VAL A 140 -2.40 2.19 -2.39
C VAL A 140 -2.65 1.90 -3.86
N LYS A 141 -1.79 2.44 -4.71
CA LYS A 141 -1.79 2.19 -6.15
C LYS A 141 -0.87 1.03 -6.49
N ILE A 142 -1.38 0.06 -7.24
CA ILE A 142 -0.65 -1.14 -7.66
C ILE A 142 -0.74 -1.28 -9.17
N ARG A 143 0.39 -1.58 -9.82
CA ARG A 143 0.42 -1.95 -11.23
C ARG A 143 0.22 -3.46 -11.35
N LEU A 144 -0.94 -3.88 -11.85
CA LEU A 144 -1.19 -5.30 -12.05
C LEU A 144 -0.33 -5.85 -13.21
N PRO A 145 0.13 -7.11 -13.12
CA PRO A 145 0.75 -7.81 -14.23
C PRO A 145 -0.14 -7.84 -15.49
N ALA A 146 0.48 -8.07 -16.65
CA ALA A 146 -0.24 -8.25 -17.90
C ALA A 146 -1.10 -9.52 -17.89
N VAL A 147 -0.61 -10.57 -17.23
CA VAL A 147 -1.31 -11.84 -17.02
C VAL A 147 -1.49 -12.03 -15.52
N ILE A 148 -2.74 -12.16 -15.09
CA ILE A 148 -3.12 -12.43 -13.71
C ILE A 148 -3.69 -13.84 -13.68
N ASP A 149 -3.35 -14.59 -12.64
CA ASP A 149 -3.83 -15.94 -12.39
C ASP A 149 -4.35 -16.08 -10.95
N GLU A 150 -4.79 -17.29 -10.61
CA GLU A 150 -5.35 -17.63 -9.30
C GLU A 150 -4.36 -17.53 -8.12
N ASN A 151 -3.05 -17.51 -8.39
CA ASN A 151 -2.04 -17.33 -7.34
C ASN A 151 -1.92 -15.87 -6.90
N HIS A 152 -2.41 -14.93 -7.72
CA HIS A 152 -2.31 -13.51 -7.43
C HIS A 152 -3.33 -13.08 -6.38
N HIS A 153 -2.81 -12.58 -5.27
CA HIS A 153 -3.64 -12.12 -4.17
C HIS A 153 -2.97 -10.96 -3.43
N LEU A 154 -3.79 -10.16 -2.76
CA LEU A 154 -3.30 -9.21 -1.76
C LEU A 154 -3.10 -9.95 -0.46
N PHE A 155 -1.95 -9.70 0.18
CA PHE A 155 -1.64 -10.25 1.49
C PHE A 155 -1.46 -9.12 2.49
N PHE A 156 -2.14 -9.23 3.61
CA PHE A 156 -2.14 -8.26 4.69
C PHE A 156 -1.55 -8.89 5.94
N THR A 157 -0.54 -8.26 6.52
CA THR A 157 -0.01 -8.62 7.83
C THR A 157 -0.31 -7.50 8.81
N PHE A 158 -0.92 -7.88 9.93
CA PHE A 158 -1.16 -6.99 11.06
C PHE A 158 -0.10 -7.26 12.11
N SER A 159 0.59 -6.22 12.54
CA SER A 159 1.62 -6.30 13.57
C SER A 159 1.37 -5.30 14.68
N HIS A 160 1.66 -5.70 15.92
CA HIS A 160 1.78 -4.76 17.02
C HIS A 160 3.19 -4.14 17.06
N ILE A 161 3.25 -2.81 17.08
CA ILE A 161 4.50 -2.06 17.28
C ILE A 161 4.69 -1.74 18.76
N SER A 162 5.69 -2.34 19.39
CA SER A 162 6.09 -1.99 20.75
C SER A 162 6.84 -0.66 20.76
N CYS A 163 6.28 0.33 21.46
CA CYS A 163 6.98 1.60 21.72
C CYS A 163 7.88 1.55 22.96
N GLN A 164 7.83 0.46 23.73
CA GLN A 164 8.67 0.23 24.90
C GLN A 164 9.68 -0.86 24.58
N PRO A 165 10.96 -0.52 24.33
CA PRO A 165 11.98 -1.52 24.12
C PRO A 165 12.16 -2.31 25.41
N LYS A 166 11.87 -3.61 25.36
CA LYS A 166 12.28 -4.57 26.38
C LYS A 166 13.52 -5.27 25.85
N GLU A 167 14.49 -5.56 26.71
CA GLU A 167 15.68 -6.31 26.32
C GLU A 167 15.26 -7.63 25.66
N ASN A 168 15.81 -7.90 24.47
CA ASN A 168 15.58 -9.10 23.66
C ASN A 168 14.14 -9.33 23.16
N ALA A 169 13.25 -8.33 23.19
CA ALA A 169 11.92 -8.42 22.58
C ALA A 169 11.89 -7.77 21.19
N PRO A 170 11.23 -8.38 20.18
CA PRO A 170 11.05 -7.77 18.87
C PRO A 170 10.18 -6.51 18.98
N VAL A 171 10.54 -5.47 18.21
CA VAL A 171 9.77 -4.22 18.12
C VAL A 171 8.44 -4.44 17.40
N GLU A 172 8.46 -5.26 16.36
CA GLU A 172 7.30 -5.64 15.57
C GLU A 172 6.92 -7.08 15.88
N ILE A 173 5.68 -7.28 16.33
CA ILE A 173 5.14 -8.60 16.66
C ILE A 173 3.95 -8.85 15.74
N PRO A 174 4.02 -9.81 14.80
CA PRO A 174 2.87 -10.20 14.00
C PRO A 174 1.73 -10.71 14.90
N ILE A 175 0.52 -10.22 14.66
CA ILE A 175 -0.67 -10.55 15.45
C ILE A 175 -1.81 -11.09 14.59
N GLY A 176 -1.76 -10.90 13.28
CA GLY A 176 -2.73 -11.53 12.40
C GLY A 176 -2.44 -11.33 10.92
N TYR A 177 -3.21 -12.05 10.12
CA TYR A 177 -3.07 -12.13 8.68
C TYR A 177 -4.44 -12.14 8.02
N THR A 178 -4.54 -11.53 6.84
CA THR A 178 -5.69 -11.72 5.96
C THR A 178 -5.24 -11.61 4.51
N TRP A 179 -6.04 -12.12 3.58
CA TRP A 179 -5.70 -12.10 2.16
C TRP A 179 -6.95 -11.95 1.30
N LEU A 180 -6.74 -11.45 0.09
CA LEU A 180 -7.79 -11.22 -0.89
C LEU A 180 -7.34 -11.72 -2.27
N PRO A 181 -7.84 -12.87 -2.74
CA PRO A 181 -7.59 -13.34 -4.10
C PRO A 181 -8.02 -12.28 -5.11
N LEU A 182 -7.23 -12.01 -6.16
CA LEU A 182 -7.60 -10.98 -7.13
C LEU A 182 -8.67 -11.45 -8.13
N LEU A 183 -8.78 -12.76 -8.33
CA LEU A 183 -9.70 -13.35 -9.29
C LEU A 183 -10.81 -14.16 -8.60
N ASN A 184 -12.01 -14.05 -9.15
CA ASN A 184 -13.12 -14.97 -8.90
C ASN A 184 -13.70 -15.38 -10.26
N ASN A 185 -13.73 -16.69 -10.55
CA ASN A 185 -14.15 -17.21 -11.86
C ASN A 185 -13.46 -16.51 -13.05
N ASN A 186 -12.13 -16.32 -12.96
CA ASN A 186 -11.28 -15.61 -13.94
C ASN A 186 -11.65 -14.14 -14.20
N GLN A 187 -12.41 -13.51 -13.30
CA GLN A 187 -12.72 -12.09 -13.35
C GLN A 187 -12.08 -11.37 -12.17
N LEU A 188 -11.55 -10.17 -12.43
CA LEU A 188 -11.02 -9.30 -11.38
C LEU A 188 -12.14 -8.89 -10.42
N ILE A 189 -11.92 -9.15 -9.13
CA ILE A 189 -12.86 -8.73 -8.10
C ILE A 189 -12.63 -7.24 -7.77
N HIS A 190 -13.72 -6.56 -7.42
CA HIS A 190 -13.72 -5.14 -7.07
C HIS A 190 -14.87 -4.84 -6.10
N GLY A 191 -14.82 -3.67 -5.46
CA GLY A 191 -15.81 -3.23 -4.48
C GLY A 191 -15.29 -3.31 -3.04
N ASP A 192 -16.24 -3.36 -2.09
CA ASP A 192 -15.95 -3.33 -0.66
C ASP A 192 -15.83 -4.75 -0.10
N PHE A 193 -14.77 -4.99 0.69
CA PHE A 193 -14.50 -6.28 1.32
C PHE A 193 -14.36 -6.14 2.82
N ASN A 194 -15.10 -6.98 3.56
CA ASN A 194 -14.95 -7.16 5.01
C ASN A 194 -14.31 -8.52 5.25
N LEU A 195 -13.02 -8.53 5.54
CA LEU A 195 -12.23 -9.76 5.66
C LEU A 195 -11.98 -10.09 7.14
N PRO A 196 -12.15 -11.35 7.57
CA PRO A 196 -11.70 -11.78 8.90
C PRO A 196 -10.18 -11.77 8.98
N VAL A 197 -9.66 -11.74 10.21
CA VAL A 197 -8.22 -11.75 10.49
C VAL A 197 -7.85 -13.06 11.17
N ALA A 198 -7.07 -13.88 10.47
CA ALA A 198 -6.48 -15.09 11.04
C ALA A 198 -5.39 -14.73 12.04
N CYS A 199 -5.37 -15.39 13.21
CA CYS A 199 -4.38 -15.12 14.26
C CYS A 199 -3.03 -15.80 13.99
N GLU A 200 -3.03 -16.84 13.17
CA GLU A 200 -1.85 -17.63 12.83
C GLU A 200 -1.54 -17.47 11.35
N ARG A 201 -0.29 -17.74 10.97
CA ARG A 201 0.12 -17.69 9.57
C ARG A 201 -0.72 -18.71 8.79
N PRO A 202 -1.28 -18.33 7.63
CA PRO A 202 -2.15 -19.24 6.91
C PRO A 202 -1.41 -20.51 6.44
N PRO A 203 -2.12 -21.65 6.36
CA PRO A 203 -1.56 -22.91 5.87
C PRO A 203 -1.34 -22.89 4.35
N HIS A 204 -0.74 -23.92 3.78
CA HIS A 204 -0.63 -24.05 2.32
C HIS A 204 -1.99 -24.02 1.62
N ASN A 205 -2.01 -23.48 0.40
CA ASN A 205 -3.19 -23.28 -0.46
C ASN A 205 -4.23 -22.32 0.14
N TYR A 206 -3.83 -21.44 1.05
CA TYR A 206 -4.72 -20.42 1.59
C TYR A 206 -5.20 -19.44 0.53
N SER A 207 -4.38 -19.16 -0.49
CA SER A 207 -4.70 -18.15 -1.51
C SER A 207 -5.92 -18.51 -2.36
N LEU A 208 -6.30 -19.79 -2.38
CA LEU A 208 -7.44 -20.31 -3.16
C LEU A 208 -8.79 -20.18 -2.44
N VAL A 209 -8.79 -19.86 -1.14
CA VAL A 209 -9.99 -19.75 -0.31
C VAL A 209 -10.02 -18.39 0.39
N PRO A 210 -11.19 -17.80 0.65
CA PRO A 210 -11.26 -16.62 1.51
C PRO A 210 -10.74 -16.93 2.93
N PRO A 211 -10.15 -15.94 3.62
CA PRO A 211 -9.82 -16.10 5.04
C PRO A 211 -11.07 -16.39 5.86
N THR A 212 -10.96 -17.30 6.84
CA THR A 212 -12.01 -17.71 7.78
C THR A 212 -11.65 -17.36 9.21
#